data_AF-A0A967CDE0-F1
#
_entry.id   AF-A0A967CDE0-F1
#
_cell.length_a   1.000
_cell.length_b   1.000
_cell.length_c   1.000
_cell.angle_alpha   90.00
_cell.angle_beta   90.00
_cell.angle_gamma   90.00
#
_symmetry.space_group_name_H-M   'P 1'
#
loop_
_entity.id
_entity.type
_entity.pdbx_description
1 polymer ?
#
loop_
_entity_poly.entity_id
_entity_poly.type
_entity_poly.pdbx_seq_one_letter_code
_entity_poly.pdbx_strand_id
1 'polypeptide(L)'
;MLSEAVRQGKPVGKLPPAINLDAKAGTMVIIDGRVLHGTGINHTDSPRIVMLNAMQKPYLRQQENWMLSVRPEVLARASAKLLHRMGYQATTGTQTNEGHGFGARGLPDEAAGALVDFRLAADRGDYERVGELGPQTGSDELNAPYTLREVVGKARAGGQSAPVGIGSRGLVSGNGE
;
A
#
# COMPACT_ATOMS: atom_id res chain seq x y z
N MET A 1 27.55 14.95 -17.97
CA MET A 1 26.93 14.84 -16.60
C MET A 1 26.96 13.39 -16.09
N LEU A 2 26.76 13.12 -14.79
CA LEU A 2 26.74 11.75 -14.22
C LEU A 2 25.80 10.80 -14.99
N SER A 3 24.59 11.29 -15.29
CA SER A 3 23.55 10.59 -16.06
C SER A 3 23.93 10.29 -17.52
N GLU A 4 24.86 11.05 -18.08
CA GLU A 4 25.34 10.89 -19.44
C GLU A 4 26.45 9.84 -19.51
N ALA A 5 27.38 9.86 -18.54
CA ALA A 5 28.41 8.83 -18.39
C ALA A 5 27.77 7.44 -18.20
N VAL A 6 26.72 7.34 -17.36
CA VAL A 6 25.94 6.11 -17.19
C VAL A 6 25.30 5.67 -18.50
N ARG A 7 24.64 6.58 -19.24
CA ARG A 7 24.02 6.25 -20.54
C ARG A 7 25.03 5.79 -21.59
N GLN A 8 26.25 6.31 -21.57
CA GLN A 8 27.29 5.98 -22.53
C GLN A 8 28.16 4.79 -22.08
N GLY A 9 27.93 4.23 -20.89
CA GLY A 9 28.78 3.16 -20.33
C GLY A 9 30.23 3.60 -20.07
N LYS A 10 30.46 4.88 -19.82
CA LYS A 10 31.80 5.46 -19.61
C LYS A 10 32.03 5.80 -18.13
N PRO A 11 33.28 5.76 -17.64
CA PRO A 11 33.60 6.23 -16.30
C PRO A 11 33.22 7.71 -16.11
N VAL A 12 32.72 8.05 -14.92
CA VAL A 12 32.31 9.42 -14.55
C VAL A 12 33.52 10.35 -14.33
N GLY A 13 34.72 9.79 -14.14
CA GLY A 13 35.93 10.53 -13.75
C GLY A 13 35.97 10.87 -12.25
N LYS A 14 36.97 11.65 -11.84
CA LYS A 14 37.13 12.08 -10.44
C LYS A 14 36.05 13.10 -10.08
N LEU A 15 35.33 12.84 -9.00
CA LEU A 15 34.33 13.75 -8.45
C LEU A 15 34.96 14.65 -7.37
N PRO A 16 34.36 15.82 -7.10
CA PRO A 16 34.70 16.63 -5.92
C PRO A 16 34.53 15.82 -4.63
N PRO A 17 35.25 16.18 -3.55
CA PRO A 17 35.03 15.58 -2.24
C PRO A 17 33.58 15.70 -1.78
N ALA A 18 33.06 14.66 -1.14
CA ALA A 18 31.74 14.71 -0.51
C ALA A 18 31.77 15.68 0.68
N ILE A 19 30.63 16.36 0.90
CA ILE A 19 30.43 17.21 2.07
C ILE A 19 29.69 16.39 3.13
N ASN A 20 30.27 16.28 4.32
CA ASN A 20 29.62 15.57 5.43
C ASN A 20 28.49 16.41 6.02
N LEU A 21 27.41 15.73 6.37
CA LEU A 21 26.30 16.31 7.13
C LEU A 21 26.60 16.21 8.63
N ASP A 22 26.56 17.34 9.33
CA ASP A 22 26.51 17.42 10.79
C ASP A 22 25.13 17.97 11.19
N ALA A 23 24.43 17.27 12.07
CA ALA A 23 23.06 17.58 12.43
C ALA A 23 22.72 17.07 13.83
N LYS A 24 21.88 17.82 14.55
CA LYS A 24 21.38 17.42 15.87
C LYS A 24 20.30 16.35 15.75
N ALA A 25 20.09 15.58 16.82
CA ALA A 25 18.96 14.66 16.91
C ALA A 25 17.63 15.41 16.67
N GLY A 26 16.76 14.80 15.85
CA GLY A 26 15.50 15.41 15.42
C GLY A 26 15.59 16.23 14.12
N THR A 27 16.80 16.49 13.59
CA THR A 27 16.94 17.07 12.26
C THR A 27 16.53 16.06 11.18
N MET A 28 15.68 16.50 10.25
CA MET A 28 15.31 15.74 9.05
C MET A 28 16.10 16.26 7.86
N VAL A 29 16.74 15.35 7.11
CA VAL A 29 17.39 15.67 5.85
C VAL A 29 16.63 15.00 4.72
N ILE A 30 16.24 15.81 3.73
CA ILE A 30 15.51 15.35 2.54
C ILE A 30 16.50 15.31 1.38
N ILE A 31 16.67 14.12 0.81
CA ILE A 31 17.56 13.90 -0.33
C ILE A 31 16.71 13.48 -1.53
N ASP A 32 16.82 14.21 -2.63
CA ASP A 32 16.26 13.77 -3.91
C ASP A 32 17.01 12.52 -4.39
N GLY A 33 16.29 11.50 -4.89
CA GLY A 33 16.88 10.21 -5.27
C GLY A 33 17.96 10.28 -6.36
N ARG A 34 18.16 11.43 -7.02
CA ARG A 34 19.22 11.67 -8.02
C ARG A 34 20.51 12.24 -7.42
N VAL A 35 20.50 12.67 -6.16
CA VAL A 35 21.68 13.21 -5.48
C VAL A 35 22.63 12.07 -5.16
N LEU A 36 23.88 12.16 -5.61
CA LEU A 36 24.92 11.22 -5.21
C LEU A 36 25.21 11.41 -3.71
N HIS A 37 25.05 10.36 -2.93
CA HIS A 37 25.30 10.36 -1.49
C HIS A 37 25.70 8.96 -1.03
N GLY A 38 26.20 8.87 0.20
CA GLY A 38 26.57 7.61 0.82
C GLY A 38 26.86 7.78 2.31
N THR A 39 26.87 6.65 3.02
CA THR A 39 27.19 6.63 4.45
C THR A 39 28.70 6.84 4.64
N GLY A 40 29.08 7.94 5.29
CA GLY A 40 30.48 8.19 5.67
C GLY A 40 30.96 7.24 6.78
N ILE A 41 32.27 6.99 6.82
CA ILE A 41 32.93 6.13 7.82
C ILE A 41 32.69 6.69 9.23
N ASN A 42 32.33 5.82 10.17
CA ASN A 42 32.23 6.17 11.59
C ASN A 42 33.60 5.96 12.26
N HIS A 43 34.25 7.05 12.67
CA HIS A 43 35.55 7.04 13.35
C HIS A 43 35.44 7.06 14.89
N THR A 44 34.25 6.79 15.44
CA THR A 44 33.98 6.79 16.89
C THR A 44 33.63 5.39 17.38
N ASP A 45 33.74 5.18 18.69
CA ASP A 45 33.37 3.91 19.35
C ASP A 45 31.87 3.79 19.62
N SER A 46 31.05 4.77 19.19
CA SER A 46 29.59 4.79 19.43
C SER A 46 28.80 4.65 18.12
N PRO A 47 27.66 3.92 18.11
CA PRO A 47 26.81 3.84 16.93
C PRO A 47 26.24 5.20 16.50
N ARG A 48 26.26 5.48 15.20
CA ARG A 48 25.51 6.59 14.61
C ARG A 48 24.18 6.07 14.06
N ILE A 49 23.10 6.30 14.81
CA ILE A 49 21.76 5.81 14.46
C ILE A 49 21.04 6.83 13.56
N VAL A 50 20.46 6.36 12.47
CA VAL A 50 19.64 7.15 11.55
C VAL A 50 18.35 6.39 11.27
N MET A 51 17.22 7.08 11.27
CA MET A 51 15.96 6.56 10.76
C MET A 51 15.83 6.91 9.28
N LEU A 52 15.76 5.90 8.42
CA LEU A 52 15.60 6.08 6.98
C LEU A 52 14.14 5.91 6.60
N ASN A 53 13.64 6.86 5.80
CA ASN A 53 12.30 6.78 5.24
C ASN A 53 12.35 7.11 3.74
N ALA A 54 12.12 6.10 2.91
CA ALA A 54 12.07 6.24 1.46
C ALA A 54 10.61 6.41 0.99
N MET A 55 10.32 7.56 0.37
CA MET A 55 9.03 7.84 -0.26
C MET A 55 9.17 7.65 -1.77
N GLN A 56 8.48 6.64 -2.30
CA GLN A 56 8.51 6.30 -3.73
C GLN A 56 7.22 6.80 -4.41
N LYS A 57 7.24 6.82 -5.76
CA LYS A 57 6.01 7.01 -6.54
C LYS A 57 5.06 5.82 -6.33
N PRO A 58 3.73 6.02 -6.35
CA PRO A 58 2.77 4.96 -6.00
C PRO A 58 2.80 3.74 -6.94
N TYR A 59 3.30 3.90 -8.16
CA TYR A 59 3.46 2.80 -9.11
C TYR A 59 4.75 1.99 -8.92
N LEU A 60 5.66 2.44 -8.04
CA LEU A 60 6.89 1.71 -7.73
C LEU A 60 6.63 0.75 -6.58
N ARG A 61 7.10 -0.49 -6.75
CA ARG A 61 7.05 -1.50 -5.70
C ARG A 61 7.82 -1.03 -4.47
N GLN A 62 7.20 -1.15 -3.30
CA GLN A 62 7.83 -0.84 -2.02
C GLN A 62 8.95 -1.85 -1.70
N GLN A 63 9.98 -1.41 -0.99
CA GLN A 63 11.06 -2.28 -0.52
C GLN A 63 10.59 -3.25 0.57
N GLU A 64 9.73 -2.76 1.48
CA GLU A 64 9.14 -3.54 2.56
C GLU A 64 7.72 -3.99 2.18
N ASN A 65 7.38 -5.24 2.47
CA ASN A 65 6.04 -5.77 2.21
C ASN A 65 5.14 -5.46 3.41
N TRP A 66 4.74 -4.20 3.54
CA TRP A 66 3.91 -3.73 4.66
C TRP A 66 2.59 -4.49 4.79
N MET A 67 2.01 -4.91 3.66
CA MET A 67 0.81 -5.75 3.61
C MET A 67 0.96 -7.05 4.39
N LEU A 68 2.18 -7.57 4.52
CA LEU A 68 2.49 -8.80 5.25
C LEU A 68 3.02 -8.54 6.66
N SER A 69 3.95 -7.58 6.81
CA SER A 69 4.81 -7.48 8.00
C SER A 69 4.27 -6.56 9.11
N VAL A 70 3.29 -5.70 8.83
CA VAL A 70 2.77 -4.79 9.85
C VAL A 70 1.92 -5.56 10.86
N ARG A 71 2.16 -5.27 12.14
CA ARG A 71 1.41 -5.85 13.26
C ARG A 71 -0.06 -5.36 13.26
N PRO A 72 -1.04 -6.22 13.59
CA PRO A 72 -2.47 -5.86 13.55
C PRO A 72 -2.81 -4.64 14.44
N GLU A 73 -2.21 -4.55 15.62
CA GLU A 73 -2.40 -3.45 16.57
C GLU A 73 -1.87 -2.10 16.05
N VAL A 74 -0.97 -2.11 15.07
CA VAL A 74 -0.52 -0.90 14.37
C VAL A 74 -1.55 -0.48 13.33
N LEU A 75 -2.12 -1.43 12.59
CA LEU A 75 -3.16 -1.15 11.59
C LEU A 75 -4.43 -0.61 12.23
N ALA A 76 -4.85 -1.19 13.35
CA ALA A 76 -6.05 -0.77 14.08
C ALA A 76 -6.02 0.70 14.56
N ARG A 77 -4.81 1.24 14.79
CA ARG A 77 -4.59 2.64 15.23
C ARG A 77 -4.00 3.54 14.15
N ALA A 78 -3.79 3.03 12.94
CA ALA A 78 -3.15 3.78 11.88
C ALA A 78 -4.09 4.85 11.36
N SER A 79 -3.56 6.07 11.16
CA SER A 79 -4.30 7.11 10.46
C SER A 79 -4.45 6.75 8.98
N ALA A 80 -5.46 7.32 8.31
CA ALA A 80 -5.63 7.17 6.86
C ALA A 80 -4.35 7.53 6.08
N LYS A 81 -3.59 8.54 6.54
CA LYS A 81 -2.30 8.92 5.93
C LYS A 81 -1.23 7.84 6.07
N LEU A 82 -1.16 7.17 7.23
CA LEU A 82 -0.22 6.08 7.45
C LEU A 82 -0.60 4.85 6.63
N LEU A 83 -1.89 4.47 6.66
CA LEU A 83 -2.44 3.38 5.84
C LEU A 83 -2.13 3.60 4.36
N HIS A 84 -2.38 4.80 3.84
CA HIS A 84 -2.05 5.19 2.48
C HIS A 84 -0.55 5.02 2.16
N ARG A 85 0.34 5.46 3.05
CA ARG A 85 1.80 5.34 2.86
C ARG A 85 2.30 3.89 2.92
N MET A 86 1.62 3.03 3.67
CA MET A 86 1.93 1.59 3.77
C MET A 86 1.28 0.77 2.65
N GLY A 87 0.51 1.39 1.75
CA GLY A 87 -0.13 0.70 0.63
C GLY A 87 -1.54 0.18 0.93
N TYR A 88 -2.16 0.47 2.08
CA TYR A 88 -3.55 0.06 2.36
C TYR A 88 -4.62 0.86 1.61
N GLN A 89 -4.21 1.46 0.49
CA GLN A 89 -5.05 2.16 -0.46
C GLN A 89 -4.74 1.63 -1.87
N ALA A 90 -5.74 1.06 -2.54
CA ALA A 90 -5.68 0.73 -3.95
C ALA A 90 -5.74 2.01 -4.81
N THR A 91 -5.09 1.98 -5.96
CA THR A 91 -5.16 3.04 -6.97
C THR A 91 -5.47 2.41 -8.32
N THR A 92 -6.34 2.99 -9.14
CA THR A 92 -6.92 2.41 -10.37
C THR A 92 -6.06 1.31 -11.03
N GLY A 93 -6.44 0.05 -10.83
CA GLY A 93 -5.81 -1.12 -11.45
C GLY A 93 -4.55 -1.66 -10.75
N THR A 94 -4.16 -1.09 -9.61
CA THR A 94 -2.99 -1.51 -8.83
C THR A 94 -3.40 -1.83 -7.40
N GLN A 95 -2.78 -2.89 -6.85
CA GLN A 95 -2.91 -3.26 -5.44
C GLN A 95 -4.37 -3.47 -5.01
N THR A 96 -5.18 -4.11 -5.86
CA THR A 96 -6.56 -4.48 -5.53
C THR A 96 -6.60 -5.79 -4.73
N ASN A 97 -7.63 -5.97 -3.90
CA ASN A 97 -7.93 -7.24 -3.23
C ASN A 97 -9.24 -7.79 -3.77
N GLU A 98 -9.20 -8.95 -4.44
CA GLU A 98 -10.40 -9.60 -5.00
C GLU A 98 -11.26 -8.66 -5.87
N GLY A 99 -10.60 -7.74 -6.59
CA GLY A 99 -11.25 -6.73 -7.42
C GLY A 99 -11.65 -5.44 -6.68
N HIS A 100 -11.76 -5.46 -5.34
CA HIS A 100 -11.96 -4.23 -4.58
C HIS A 100 -10.80 -3.25 -4.78
N GLY A 101 -11.13 -1.97 -4.99
CA GLY A 101 -10.15 -0.93 -5.34
C GLY A 101 -9.99 -0.68 -6.83
N PHE A 102 -10.59 -1.49 -7.71
CA PHE A 102 -10.52 -1.25 -9.15
C PHE A 102 -11.25 0.04 -9.52
N GLY A 103 -10.54 1.10 -9.91
CA GLY A 103 -11.14 2.42 -10.19
C GLY A 103 -11.14 3.39 -9.02
N ALA A 104 -10.56 3.00 -7.87
CA ALA A 104 -10.27 3.94 -6.78
C ALA A 104 -9.21 4.96 -7.21
N ARG A 105 -9.37 6.23 -6.81
CA ARG A 105 -8.43 7.30 -7.17
C ARG A 105 -7.11 7.22 -6.40
N GLY A 106 -7.08 6.45 -5.32
CA GLY A 106 -5.91 6.35 -4.45
C GLY A 106 -5.80 7.52 -3.50
N LEU A 107 -6.91 8.16 -3.13
CA LEU A 107 -6.88 9.25 -2.16
C LEU A 107 -6.77 8.69 -0.73
N PRO A 108 -6.12 9.42 0.20
CA PRO A 108 -6.20 9.08 1.61
C PRO A 108 -7.66 9.02 2.06
N ASP A 109 -8.01 7.98 2.82
CA ASP A 109 -9.35 7.77 3.39
C ASP A 109 -10.45 7.49 2.36
N GLU A 110 -10.10 7.16 1.12
CA GLU A 110 -11.08 6.79 0.11
C GLU A 110 -11.55 5.34 0.31
N ALA A 111 -12.78 5.19 0.80
CA ALA A 111 -13.37 3.88 1.08
C ALA A 111 -13.40 2.95 -0.14
N ALA A 112 -13.52 3.49 -1.36
CA ALA A 112 -13.57 2.70 -2.60
C ALA A 112 -12.27 1.93 -2.90
N GLY A 113 -11.15 2.28 -2.26
CA GLY A 113 -9.88 1.57 -2.38
C GLY A 113 -9.25 1.19 -1.06
N ALA A 114 -10.00 1.21 0.05
CA ALA A 114 -9.45 0.87 1.36
C ALA A 114 -9.24 -0.65 1.48
N LEU A 115 -8.03 -1.07 1.84
CA LEU A 115 -7.66 -2.50 1.89
C LEU A 115 -7.44 -3.02 3.31
N VAL A 116 -7.42 -2.13 4.30
CA VAL A 116 -7.05 -2.48 5.68
C VAL A 116 -7.96 -3.55 6.29
N ASP A 117 -9.25 -3.54 5.95
CA ASP A 117 -10.23 -4.46 6.53
C ASP A 117 -10.00 -5.92 6.06
N PHE A 118 -9.54 -6.11 4.81
CA PHE A 118 -9.07 -7.42 4.35
C PHE A 118 -7.90 -7.93 5.18
N ARG A 119 -6.90 -7.06 5.45
CA ARG A 119 -5.75 -7.45 6.24
C ARG A 119 -6.13 -7.79 7.68
N LEU A 120 -7.00 -6.98 8.29
CA LEU A 120 -7.47 -7.23 9.65
C LEU A 120 -8.31 -8.52 9.74
N ALA A 121 -9.11 -8.85 8.72
CA ALA A 121 -9.80 -10.15 8.66
C ALA A 121 -8.81 -11.31 8.57
N ALA A 122 -7.75 -11.18 7.76
CA ALA A 122 -6.69 -12.18 7.68
C ALA A 122 -5.99 -12.39 9.03
N ASP A 123 -5.68 -11.30 9.73
CA ASP A 123 -5.01 -11.34 11.04
C ASP A 123 -5.87 -12.01 12.13
N ARG A 124 -7.20 -11.88 12.05
CA ARG A 124 -8.13 -12.55 12.98
C ARG A 124 -8.37 -14.02 12.65
N GLY A 125 -8.02 -14.46 11.44
CA GLY A 125 -8.38 -15.79 10.94
C GLY A 125 -9.79 -15.87 10.34
N ASP A 126 -10.46 -14.73 10.16
CA ASP A 126 -11.85 -14.65 9.68
C ASP A 126 -11.91 -14.22 8.20
N TYR A 127 -10.79 -14.31 7.47
CA TYR A 127 -10.78 -13.99 6.05
C TYR A 127 -11.46 -15.10 5.25
N GLU A 128 -12.65 -14.80 4.73
CA GLU A 128 -13.42 -15.67 3.85
C GLU A 128 -13.21 -15.26 2.39
N ARG A 129 -12.47 -16.09 1.65
CA ARG A 129 -12.07 -15.83 0.24
C ARG A 129 -13.22 -16.15 -0.70
N VAL A 130 -13.43 -15.31 -1.71
CA VAL A 130 -14.27 -15.71 -2.86
C VAL A 130 -13.53 -16.81 -3.63
N GLY A 131 -14.05 -18.03 -3.57
CA GLY A 131 -13.57 -19.19 -4.32
C GLY A 131 -14.07 -19.22 -5.77
N GLU A 132 -13.96 -20.39 -6.40
CA GLU A 132 -14.55 -20.62 -7.71
C GLU A 132 -16.07 -20.61 -7.60
N LEU A 133 -16.73 -19.80 -8.43
CA LEU A 133 -18.19 -19.78 -8.56
C LEU A 133 -18.55 -20.17 -9.99
N GLY A 134 -19.57 -21.00 -10.14
CA GLY A 134 -20.05 -21.49 -11.43
C GLY A 134 -21.57 -21.46 -11.55
N PRO A 135 -22.11 -21.83 -12.73
CA PRO A 135 -23.56 -21.80 -12.98
C PRO A 135 -24.38 -22.73 -12.07
N GLN A 136 -23.74 -23.73 -11.46
CA GLN A 136 -24.36 -24.71 -10.57
C GLN A 136 -24.06 -24.44 -9.08
N THR A 137 -23.38 -23.33 -8.76
CA THR A 137 -23.09 -22.96 -7.38
C THR A 137 -24.40 -22.68 -6.62
N GLY A 138 -24.57 -23.33 -5.48
CA GLY A 138 -25.77 -23.21 -4.67
C GLY A 138 -25.93 -21.82 -4.04
N SER A 139 -27.16 -21.48 -3.65
CA SER A 139 -27.46 -20.18 -3.04
C SER A 139 -26.68 -19.94 -1.74
N ASP A 140 -26.39 -20.98 -0.96
CA ASP A 140 -25.62 -20.85 0.29
C ASP A 140 -24.20 -20.37 0.03
N GLU A 141 -23.54 -20.94 -0.98
CA GLU A 141 -22.17 -20.56 -1.37
C GLU A 141 -22.15 -19.17 -2.02
N LEU A 142 -23.09 -18.86 -2.92
CA LEU A 142 -23.22 -17.50 -3.48
C LEU A 142 -23.46 -16.43 -2.39
N ASN A 143 -24.09 -16.82 -1.28
CA ASN A 143 -24.40 -15.93 -0.16
C ASN A 143 -23.48 -16.13 1.06
N ALA A 144 -22.39 -16.88 0.93
CA ALA A 144 -21.39 -17.03 2.00
C ALA A 144 -20.87 -15.65 2.47
N PRO A 145 -20.41 -15.54 3.73
CA PRO A 145 -19.98 -14.28 4.34
C PRO A 145 -18.57 -13.86 3.86
N TYR A 146 -18.35 -13.81 2.55
CA TYR A 146 -17.08 -13.39 1.95
C TYR A 146 -16.62 -12.04 2.49
N THR A 147 -15.34 -11.93 2.87
CA THR A 147 -14.77 -10.67 3.37
C THR A 147 -14.94 -9.54 2.36
N LEU A 148 -14.84 -9.85 1.07
CA LEU A 148 -15.11 -8.91 -0.03
C LEU A 148 -16.48 -8.22 0.10
N ARG A 149 -17.51 -8.95 0.52
CA ARG A 149 -18.89 -8.42 0.64
C ARG A 149 -18.99 -7.36 1.72
N GLU A 150 -18.37 -7.61 2.87
CA GLU A 150 -18.36 -6.66 3.99
C GLU A 150 -17.63 -5.38 3.58
N VAL A 151 -16.42 -5.51 3.01
CA VAL A 151 -15.59 -4.37 2.59
C VAL A 151 -16.28 -3.54 1.50
N VAL A 152 -16.84 -4.18 0.47
CA VAL A 152 -17.59 -3.49 -0.58
C VAL A 152 -18.87 -2.86 -0.03
N GLY A 153 -19.57 -3.53 0.89
CA GLY A 153 -20.75 -3.01 1.58
C GLY A 153 -20.44 -1.71 2.33
N LYS A 154 -19.36 -1.70 3.12
CA LYS A 154 -18.86 -0.51 3.83
C LYS A 154 -18.50 0.62 2.87
N ALA A 155 -17.83 0.32 1.76
CA ALA A 155 -17.49 1.32 0.75
C ALA A 155 -18.72 1.96 0.09
N ARG A 156 -19.81 1.20 -0.09
CA ARG A 156 -21.07 1.69 -0.68
C ARG A 156 -21.98 2.43 0.31
N ALA A 157 -21.83 2.19 1.61
CA ALA A 157 -22.64 2.84 2.64
C ALA A 157 -22.52 4.38 2.64
N GLY A 158 -21.41 4.92 2.11
CA GLY A 158 -21.18 6.36 1.94
C GLY A 158 -21.96 7.04 0.79
N GLY A 159 -22.89 6.34 0.12
CA GLY A 159 -23.72 6.91 -0.94
C GLY A 159 -22.98 7.15 -2.27
N GLN A 160 -21.74 6.69 -2.41
CA GLN A 160 -21.01 6.68 -3.67
C GLN A 160 -21.02 5.27 -4.27
N SER A 161 -21.26 5.18 -5.59
CA SER A 161 -21.14 3.93 -6.32
C SER A 161 -19.69 3.43 -6.23
N ALA A 162 -19.43 2.47 -5.33
CA ALA A 162 -18.18 1.75 -5.36
C ALA A 162 -18.08 1.00 -6.70
N PRO A 163 -16.88 0.92 -7.29
CA PRO A 163 -16.68 0.13 -8.50
C PRO A 163 -17.10 -1.33 -8.29
N VAL A 164 -17.39 -2.00 -9.41
CA VAL A 164 -17.93 -3.37 -9.55
C VAL A 164 -17.48 -4.35 -8.46
N GLY A 165 -18.44 -5.10 -7.88
CA GLY A 165 -18.19 -6.09 -6.82
C GLY A 165 -19.47 -6.60 -6.13
N ILE A 166 -19.36 -7.72 -5.40
CA ILE A 166 -20.45 -8.34 -4.61
C ILE A 166 -20.90 -7.36 -3.53
N GLY A 167 -22.15 -6.88 -3.62
CA GLY A 167 -22.71 -5.96 -2.64
C GLY A 167 -23.23 -6.65 -1.38
N SER A 168 -23.56 -5.86 -0.35
CA SER A 168 -24.11 -6.35 0.92
C SER A 168 -25.43 -7.13 0.79
N ARG A 169 -26.15 -6.99 -0.33
CA ARG A 169 -27.41 -7.71 -0.61
C ARG A 169 -27.22 -9.09 -1.28
N GLY A 170 -25.98 -9.56 -1.43
CA GLY A 170 -25.68 -10.80 -2.17
C GLY A 170 -25.76 -10.62 -3.68
N LEU A 171 -25.50 -11.70 -4.44
CA LEU A 171 -25.65 -11.72 -5.90
C LEU A 171 -27.11 -11.88 -6.34
N VAL A 172 -28.01 -12.23 -5.42
CA VAL A 172 -29.41 -12.53 -5.70
C VAL A 172 -30.30 -11.63 -4.85
N SER A 173 -30.39 -10.34 -5.20
CA SER A 173 -31.52 -9.51 -4.78
C SER A 173 -32.52 -9.41 -5.92
N GLY A 174 -33.43 -10.39 -5.99
CA GLY A 174 -34.74 -10.30 -6.64
C GLY A 174 -34.77 -9.94 -8.13
N ASN A 175 -34.91 -10.94 -8.98
CA ASN A 175 -35.90 -10.83 -10.05
C ASN A 175 -37.27 -10.88 -9.37
N GLY A 176 -37.84 -9.70 -9.11
CA GLY A 176 -39.25 -9.53 -8.78
C GLY A 176 -39.83 -8.60 -9.83
N GLU A 177 -40.81 -9.12 -10.56
CA GLU A 177 -41.74 -8.52 -11.54
C GLU A 177 -41.62 -7.02 -11.85
#